data_AF-A0A8H9R0H7-F1
#
_entry.id   AF-A0A8H9R0H7-F1
#
_cell.length_a   1.000
_cell.length_b   1.000
_cell.length_c   1.000
_cell.angle_alpha   90.00
_cell.angle_beta   90.00
_cell.angle_gamma   90.00
#
_symmetry.space_group_name_H-M   'P 1'
#
loop_
_entity.id
_entity.type
_entity.pdbx_description
1 polymer ?
#
loop_
_entity_poly.entity_id
_entity_poly.type
_entity_poly.pdbx_seq_one_letter_code
_entity_poly.pdbx_strand_id
1 'polypeptide(L)'
;MNEIIQDLLIDLPKAPPNKLELLIKRAINQINNYLNKEFSESDAIKNFKYAIEQIVLDTYNYQNSRQFKEGILKMSEGDKSIEYNTQSVVTGRIVFTNEVKSMLPTPYVRLMG
;
A
#
# COMPACT_ATOMS: atom_id res chain seq x y z
N MET A 1 -19.92 3.00 7.86
CA MET A 1 -18.71 2.18 7.61
C MET A 1 -18.05 2.77 6.36
N ASN A 2 -16.72 2.92 6.34
CA ASN A 2 -16.01 3.55 5.21
C ASN A 2 -16.31 2.79 3.91
N GLU A 3 -16.70 3.50 2.85
CA GLU A 3 -17.05 2.92 1.54
C GLU A 3 -15.92 2.05 0.99
N ILE A 4 -14.66 2.48 1.16
CA ILE A 4 -13.46 1.71 0.79
C ILE A 4 -13.43 0.35 1.51
N ILE A 5 -13.84 0.29 2.78
CA ILE A 5 -13.86 -0.99 3.52
C ILE A 5 -14.94 -1.91 2.96
N GLN A 6 -16.09 -1.38 2.53
CA GLN A 6 -17.13 -2.21 1.89
C GLN A 6 -16.61 -2.80 0.59
N ASP A 7 -16.00 -1.98 -0.26
CA ASP A 7 -15.47 -2.39 -1.55
C ASP A 7 -14.36 -3.44 -1.37
N LEU A 8 -13.43 -3.20 -0.44
CA LEU A 8 -12.37 -4.17 -0.11
C LEU A 8 -12.90 -5.50 0.45
N LEU A 9 -14.03 -5.50 1.15
CA LEU A 9 -14.63 -6.73 1.68
C LEU A 9 -15.29 -7.59 0.60
N ILE A 10 -15.56 -7.04 -0.59
CA ILE A 10 -16.01 -7.84 -1.75
C ILE A 10 -14.88 -8.78 -2.18
N ASP A 11 -13.66 -8.26 -2.29
CA ASP A 11 -12.47 -9.04 -2.68
C ASP A 11 -11.86 -9.81 -1.49
N LEU A 12 -11.98 -9.27 -0.29
CA LEU A 12 -11.37 -9.79 0.94
C LEU A 12 -12.43 -10.07 2.03
N PRO A 13 -13.39 -10.99 1.80
CA PRO A 13 -14.56 -11.16 2.69
C PRO A 13 -14.23 -11.62 4.11
N LYS A 14 -13.01 -12.13 4.34
CA LYS A 14 -12.53 -12.59 5.65
C LYS A 14 -11.58 -11.60 6.33
N ALA A 15 -11.29 -10.47 5.70
CA ALA A 15 -10.37 -9.49 6.27
C ALA A 15 -11.00 -8.76 7.47
N PRO A 16 -10.30 -8.64 8.60
CA PRO A 16 -10.82 -7.91 9.74
C PRO A 16 -10.92 -6.41 9.42
N PRO A 17 -12.09 -5.76 9.57
CA PRO A 17 -12.29 -4.35 9.19
C PRO A 17 -11.27 -3.39 9.84
N ASN A 18 -10.93 -3.59 11.12
CA ASN A 18 -9.94 -2.76 11.82
C ASN A 18 -8.54 -2.85 11.18
N LYS A 19 -8.18 -4.00 10.60
CA LYS A 19 -6.92 -4.17 9.88
C LYS A 19 -6.96 -3.43 8.55
N LEU A 20 -8.08 -3.49 7.83
CA LEU A 20 -8.27 -2.72 6.59
C LEU A 20 -8.20 -1.22 6.86
N GLU A 21 -8.84 -0.73 7.93
CA GLU A 21 -8.75 0.68 8.34
C GLU A 21 -7.31 1.13 8.62
N LEU A 22 -6.54 0.29 9.34
CA LEU A 22 -5.13 0.58 9.58
C LEU A 22 -4.31 0.61 8.27
N LEU A 23 -4.60 -0.27 7.33
CA LEU A 23 -3.93 -0.28 6.02
C LEU A 23 -4.32 0.94 5.18
N ILE A 24 -5.57 1.40 5.23
CA ILE A 24 -6.02 2.64 4.58
C ILE A 24 -5.22 3.85 5.08
N LYS A 25 -5.09 4.02 6.41
CA LYS A 25 -4.31 5.11 7.01
C LYS A 25 -2.84 5.09 6.56
N ARG A 26 -2.27 3.89 6.46
CA ARG A 26 -0.89 3.71 5.97
C ARG A 26 -0.75 3.99 4.47
N ALA A 27 -1.74 3.60 3.67
CA ALA A 27 -1.79 3.88 2.23
C ALA A 27 -1.84 5.40 1.99
N ILE A 28 -2.69 6.13 2.72
CA ILE A 28 -2.78 7.60 2.64
C ILE A 28 -1.44 8.25 2.99
N ASN A 29 -0.79 7.80 4.06
CA ASN A 29 0.55 8.31 4.42
C ASN A 29 1.57 8.08 3.29
N GLN A 30 1.57 6.90 2.66
CA GLN A 30 2.45 6.63 1.53
C GLN A 30 2.15 7.51 0.31
N ILE A 31 0.87 7.76 0.01
CA ILE A 31 0.47 8.68 -1.06
C ILE A 31 0.95 10.10 -0.74
N ASN A 32 0.77 10.59 0.48
CA ASN A 32 1.25 11.91 0.89
C ASN A 32 2.77 12.05 0.72
N ASN A 33 3.52 11.02 1.13
CA ASN A 33 4.97 10.97 0.98
C ASN A 33 5.39 10.94 -0.49
N TYR A 34 4.72 10.16 -1.33
CA TYR A 34 4.98 10.08 -2.77
C TYR A 34 4.71 11.42 -3.45
N LEU A 35 3.58 12.04 -3.14
CA LEU A 35 3.17 13.31 -3.72
C LEU A 35 3.94 14.51 -3.16
N ASN A 36 4.66 14.37 -2.04
CA ASN A 36 5.28 15.48 -1.33
C ASN A 36 4.26 16.54 -0.89
N LYS A 37 3.06 16.10 -0.52
CA LYS A 37 1.97 16.97 -0.07
C LYS A 37 1.12 16.24 0.95
N GLU A 38 0.80 16.93 2.04
CA GLU A 38 -0.10 16.39 3.07
C GLU A 38 -1.56 16.66 2.67
N PHE A 39 -2.27 15.59 2.34
CA PHE A 39 -3.73 15.62 2.20
C PHE A 39 -4.37 15.15 3.50
N SER A 40 -5.51 15.76 3.85
CA SER A 40 -6.36 15.23 4.92
C SER A 40 -6.89 13.84 4.54
N GLU A 41 -7.28 13.02 5.52
CA GLU A 41 -7.82 11.67 5.26
C GLU A 41 -9.03 11.74 4.32
N SER A 42 -9.94 12.70 4.53
CA SER A 42 -11.10 12.91 3.66
C SER A 42 -10.71 13.31 2.24
N ASP A 43 -9.72 14.19 2.07
CA ASP A 43 -9.27 14.62 0.74
C ASP A 43 -8.56 13.50 0.01
N ALA A 44 -7.73 12.73 0.71
CA ALA A 44 -7.03 11.60 0.13
C ALA A 44 -8.00 10.51 -0.33
N ILE A 45 -9.00 10.17 0.50
CA ILE A 45 -10.06 9.22 0.14
C ILE A 45 -10.84 9.73 -1.08
N LYS A 46 -11.24 11.00 -1.09
CA LYS A 46 -12.01 11.58 -2.20
C LYS A 46 -11.24 11.57 -3.53
N ASN A 47 -9.96 11.90 -3.51
CA ASN A 47 -9.18 12.09 -4.74
C ASN A 47 -8.47 10.80 -5.19
N PHE A 48 -8.17 9.88 -4.27
CA PHE A 48 -7.29 8.74 -4.52
C PHE A 48 -7.89 7.40 -4.08
N LYS A 49 -9.23 7.31 -3.99
CA LYS A 49 -9.99 6.10 -3.57
C LYS A 49 -9.41 4.81 -4.16
N TYR A 50 -9.34 4.72 -5.49
CA TYR A 50 -8.87 3.52 -6.18
C TYR A 50 -7.39 3.19 -5.92
N ALA A 51 -6.53 4.19 -5.84
CA ALA A 51 -5.12 3.98 -5.50
C ALA A 51 -4.98 3.44 -4.07
N ILE A 52 -5.78 3.97 -3.12
CA ILE A 52 -5.83 3.49 -1.74
C ILE A 52 -6.30 2.03 -1.70
N GLU A 53 -7.39 1.71 -2.41
CA GLU A 53 -7.92 0.33 -2.50
C GLU A 53 -6.87 -0.64 -3.03
N GLN A 54 -6.22 -0.30 -4.15
CA GLN A 54 -5.20 -1.14 -4.75
C GLN A 54 -4.01 -1.37 -3.81
N ILE A 55 -3.53 -0.31 -3.15
CA ILE A 55 -2.45 -0.42 -2.14
C ILE A 55 -2.87 -1.37 -1.02
N VAL A 56 -4.09 -1.23 -0.50
CA VAL A 56 -4.58 -2.05 0.62
C VAL A 56 -4.73 -3.50 0.19
N LEU A 57 -5.31 -3.76 -0.97
CA LEU A 57 -5.49 -5.09 -1.54
C LEU A 57 -4.14 -5.79 -1.74
N ASP A 58 -3.21 -5.15 -2.44
CA ASP A 58 -1.87 -5.69 -2.70
C ASP A 58 -1.11 -5.94 -1.41
N THR A 59 -1.18 -4.99 -0.48
CA THR A 59 -0.52 -5.12 0.83
C THR A 59 -1.10 -6.28 1.63
N TYR A 60 -2.43 -6.41 1.67
CA TYR A 60 -3.09 -7.47 2.41
C TYR A 60 -2.75 -8.84 1.82
N ASN A 61 -2.81 -8.98 0.50
CA ASN A 61 -2.46 -10.21 -0.20
C ASN A 61 -0.99 -10.58 0.02
N TYR A 62 -0.08 -9.60 -0.08
CA TYR A 62 1.33 -9.82 0.22
C TYR A 62 1.56 -10.27 1.66
N GLN A 63 0.95 -9.61 2.67
CA GLN A 63 1.07 -9.99 4.08
C GLN A 63 0.55 -11.41 4.38
N ASN A 64 -0.39 -11.90 3.58
CA ASN A 64 -0.93 -13.27 3.70
C ASN A 64 -0.20 -14.30 2.81
N SER A 65 0.66 -13.84 1.89
CA SER A 65 1.38 -14.69 0.95
C SER A 65 2.47 -15.53 1.65
N ARG A 66 2.85 -16.62 0.98
CA ARG A 66 4.00 -17.44 1.38
C ARG A 66 5.30 -16.63 1.37
N GLN A 67 5.45 -15.74 0.40
CA GLN A 67 6.61 -14.87 0.23
C GLN A 67 6.88 -14.05 1.50
N PHE A 68 5.84 -13.43 2.09
CA PHE A 68 5.98 -12.67 3.33
C PHE A 68 6.33 -13.57 4.53
N LYS A 69 5.70 -14.75 4.63
CA LYS A 69 5.99 -15.72 5.71
C LYS A 69 7.42 -16.24 5.67
N GLU A 70 7.98 -16.37 4.48
CA GLU A 70 9.37 -16.78 4.24
C GLU A 70 10.36 -15.58 4.31
N GLY A 71 9.87 -14.37 4.60
CA GLY A 71 10.70 -13.18 4.72
C GLY A 71 11.27 -12.67 3.40
N ILE A 72 10.69 -13.05 2.26
CA ILE A 72 11.21 -12.70 0.93
C ILE A 72 10.66 -11.32 0.50
N LEU A 73 11.54 -10.38 0.20
CA LEU A 73 11.16 -9.01 -0.16
C LEU A 73 10.82 -8.86 -1.64
N LYS A 74 11.60 -9.50 -2.50
CA LYS A 74 11.47 -9.43 -3.96
C LYS A 74 12.10 -10.67 -4.58
N MET A 75 11.46 -11.15 -5.65
CA MET A 75 12.01 -12.16 -6.55
C MET A 75 12.11 -11.54 -7.94
N SER A 76 13.20 -11.75 -8.67
CA SER A 76 13.34 -11.36 -10.07
C SER A 76 13.78 -12.58 -10.89
N GLU A 77 13.10 -12.86 -12.02
CA GLU A 77 13.48 -13.93 -12.94
C GLU A 77 14.23 -13.37 -14.16
N GLY A 78 15.41 -13.93 -14.42
CA GLY A 78 16.49 -13.40 -15.25
C GLY A 78 17.82 -13.90 -14.65
N ASP A 79 18.83 -13.05 -14.49
CA ASP A 79 19.92 -13.30 -13.53
C ASP A 79 19.33 -13.32 -12.11
N LYS A 80 18.88 -14.50 -11.68
CA LYS A 80 17.94 -14.70 -10.56
C LYS A 80 18.51 -14.13 -9.26
N SER A 81 17.82 -13.12 -8.73
CA SER A 81 18.08 -12.55 -7.41
C SER A 81 16.87 -12.72 -6.51
N ILE A 82 17.11 -13.15 -5.27
CA ILE A 82 16.12 -13.18 -4.21
C ILE A 82 16.63 -12.26 -3.11
N GLU A 83 15.90 -11.18 -2.87
CA GLU A 83 16.18 -10.26 -1.77
C GLU A 83 15.42 -10.76 -0.55
N TYR A 84 16.16 -11.20 0.47
CA TYR A 84 15.60 -11.58 1.76
C TYR A 84 15.58 -10.39 2.70
N ASN A 85 14.58 -10.35 3.57
CA ASN A 85 14.50 -9.37 4.63
C ASN A 85 15.55 -9.68 5.70
N THR A 86 16.67 -8.97 5.70
CA THR A 86 17.73 -9.09 6.72
C THR A 86 17.35 -8.42 8.04
N GLN A 87 16.25 -7.65 8.07
CA GLN A 87 15.74 -7.00 9.27
C GLN A 87 14.45 -7.70 9.71
N SER A 88 14.57 -8.51 10.76
CA SER A 88 13.47 -9.27 11.35
C SER A 88 12.21 -8.39 11.50
N VAL A 89 11.15 -8.79 10.80
CA VAL A 89 9.79 -8.25 10.88
C VAL A 89 9.62 -6.79 10.42
N VAL A 90 9.39 -6.55 9.12
CA VAL A 90 8.78 -5.30 8.66
C VAL A 90 7.29 -5.31 9.05
N THR A 91 6.97 -4.93 10.28
CA THR A 91 5.61 -4.69 10.78
C THR A 91 5.02 -3.41 10.19
N GLY A 92 4.78 -3.40 8.88
CA GLY A 92 4.10 -2.28 8.24
C GLY A 92 4.52 -1.95 6.81
N ARG A 93 5.14 -2.91 6.11
CA ARG A 93 5.40 -2.75 4.69
C ARG A 93 4.07 -2.53 3.97
N ILE A 94 4.02 -1.44 3.22
CA ILE A 94 2.96 -1.14 2.27
C ILE A 94 3.50 -1.50 0.89
N VAL A 95 2.73 -2.24 0.11
CA VAL A 95 3.04 -2.55 -1.28
C VAL A 95 2.64 -1.34 -2.11
N PHE A 96 3.63 -0.64 -2.67
CA PHE A 96 3.44 0.57 -3.47
C PHE A 96 4.06 0.37 -4.85
N THR A 97 3.25 -0.17 -5.77
CA THR A 97 3.69 -0.61 -7.10
C THR A 97 3.80 0.56 -8.08
N ASN A 98 4.38 0.31 -9.26
CA ASN A 98 4.39 1.31 -10.34
C ASN A 98 2.99 1.55 -10.92
N GLU A 99 2.11 0.54 -10.85
CA GLU A 99 0.70 0.68 -11.23
C GLU A 99 -0.01 1.69 -10.32
N VAL A 100 0.15 1.57 -9.00
CA VAL A 100 -0.37 2.56 -8.04
C VAL A 100 0.18 3.96 -8.34
N LYS A 101 1.47 4.10 -8.65
CA LYS A 101 2.06 5.41 -9.02
C LYS A 101 1.42 6.01 -10.27
N SER A 102 1.01 5.18 -11.23
CA SER A 102 0.35 5.62 -12.46
C SER A 102 -1.08 6.11 -12.22
N MET A 103 -1.70 5.71 -11.09
CA MET A 103 -3.02 6.18 -10.65
C MET A 103 -2.95 7.53 -9.91
N LEU A 104 -1.75 7.99 -9.57
CA LEU A 104 -1.51 9.21 -8.80
C LEU A 104 -0.99 10.33 -9.70
N PRO A 105 -1.27 11.60 -9.36
CA PRO A 105 -0.68 12.71 -10.08
C PRO A 105 0.84 12.72 -9.94
N THR A 106 1.50 13.45 -10.83
CA THR A 106 2.94 13.71 -10.71
C THR A 106 3.24 14.33 -9.34
N PRO A 107 4.27 13.84 -8.61
CA PRO A 107 4.66 14.41 -7.34
C PRO A 107 4.90 15.92 -7.40
N TYR A 108 4.49 16.63 -6.34
CA TYR A 108 4.82 18.03 -6.19
C TYR A 108 6.33 18.21 -5.99
N VAL A 109 6.89 19.27 -6.59
CA VAL A 109 8.31 19.60 -6.41
C VAL A 109 8.54 19.92 -4.94
N ARG A 110 9.44 19.19 -4.28
CA ARG A 110 9.98 19.64 -3.00
C ARG A 110 10.88 20.83 -3.29
N LEU A 111 10.43 22.02 -2.90
CA LEU A 111 11.34 23.14 -2.77
C LEU A 111 12.31 22.76 -1.65
N MET A 112 13.57 22.49 -2.01
CA MET A 112 14.64 22.34 -1.03
C MET A 112 14.83 23.72 -0.38
N GLY A 113 14.39 23.83 0.87
CA GLY A 113 14.70 24.97 1.74
C GLY A 113 16.00 24.73 2.48
#